data_AF-A0A949BLB5-F1
#
_entry.id   AF-A0A949BLB5-F1
#
_cell.length_a   1.000
_cell.length_b   1.000
_cell.length_c   1.000
_cell.angle_alpha   90.00
_cell.angle_beta   90.00
_cell.angle_gamma   90.00
#
_symmetry.space_group_name_H-M   'P 1'
#
loop_
_entity.id
_entity.type
_entity.pdbx_description
1 polymer ?
#
loop_
_entity_poly.entity_id
_entity_poly.type
_entity_poly.pdbx_seq_one_letter_code
_entity_poly.pdbx_strand_id
1 'polypeptide(L)'
;MNSTNGSNAVVITGSVSSIRSIDCDEIWQITRGGPDVGDAARVFAFAPSPALFQEYRNHWRQKDPEEWWGLYVRQFREELHSQEVEIAVEKLHARVESGRTIALVCFCKDSQYCHRSLVAEFLKDRGFIVEEHQSPRPIDSGIAQVTMFV
;
A
#
# COMPACT_ATOMS: atom_id res chain seq x y z
N MET A 1 22.46 31.18 -7.07
CA MET A 1 21.24 30.42 -7.37
C MET A 1 21.55 28.97 -7.05
N ASN A 2 21.26 28.54 -5.82
CA ASN A 2 21.53 27.16 -5.41
C ASN A 2 20.35 26.30 -5.81
N SER A 3 20.57 25.39 -6.75
CA SER A 3 19.67 24.28 -7.04
C SER A 3 19.70 23.32 -5.85
N THR A 4 18.78 23.48 -4.92
CA THR A 4 18.43 22.42 -3.99
C THR A 4 17.74 21.33 -4.80
N ASN A 5 18.33 20.13 -4.84
CA ASN A 5 17.62 18.90 -5.20
C ASN A 5 16.34 18.85 -4.35
N GLY A 6 15.22 19.24 -4.93
CA GLY A 6 13.92 19.12 -4.31
C GLY A 6 13.62 17.63 -4.24
N SER A 7 13.73 17.05 -3.05
CA SER A 7 13.08 15.79 -2.76
C SER A 7 11.61 15.98 -3.11
N ASN A 8 11.17 15.41 -4.25
CA ASN A 8 9.76 15.37 -4.58
C ASN A 8 9.12 14.52 -3.50
N ALA A 9 8.50 15.14 -2.50
CA ALA A 9 7.83 14.42 -1.43
C ALA A 9 6.83 13.45 -2.06
N VAL A 10 6.98 12.17 -1.72
CA VAL A 10 6.25 11.06 -2.35
C VAL A 10 5.45 10.31 -1.32
N VAL A 11 4.34 9.73 -1.77
CA VAL A 11 3.64 8.70 -1.03
C VAL A 11 4.18 7.36 -1.48
N ILE A 12 4.64 6.53 -0.55
CA ILE A 12 5.14 5.19 -0.84
C ILE A 12 4.10 4.18 -0.37
N THR A 13 3.67 3.25 -1.22
CA THR A 13 2.87 2.11 -0.77
C THR A 13 3.75 0.87 -0.61
N GLY A 14 3.49 0.04 0.40
CA GLY A 14 4.33 -1.13 0.62
C GLY A 14 3.75 -2.17 1.57
N SER A 15 4.46 -3.29 1.68
CA SER A 15 4.17 -4.31 2.67
C SER A 15 4.76 -3.93 4.02
N VAL A 16 4.09 -4.30 5.11
CA VAL A 16 4.65 -4.20 6.46
C VAL A 16 5.98 -4.96 6.58
N SER A 17 6.13 -6.04 5.82
CA SER A 17 7.37 -6.83 5.77
C SER A 17 8.58 -6.06 5.23
N SER A 18 8.37 -5.01 4.44
CA SER A 18 9.42 -4.22 3.81
C SER A 18 9.66 -2.86 4.47
N ILE A 19 8.96 -2.53 5.57
CA ILE A 19 9.04 -1.22 6.25
C ILE A 19 10.47 -0.77 6.53
N ARG A 20 11.33 -1.67 7.00
CA ARG A 20 12.73 -1.34 7.34
C ARG A 20 13.58 -0.90 6.14
N SER A 21 13.10 -1.17 4.92
CA SER A 21 13.77 -0.79 3.67
C SER A 21 13.10 0.38 2.96
N ILE A 22 12.02 0.93 3.52
CA ILE A 22 11.35 2.11 2.97
C ILE A 22 11.99 3.34 3.60
N ASP A 23 12.55 4.21 2.77
CA ASP A 23 13.04 5.52 3.18
C ASP A 23 11.85 6.49 3.27
N CYS A 24 11.41 6.78 4.49
CA CYS A 24 10.24 7.63 4.73
C CYS A 24 10.30 8.31 6.11
N ASP A 25 9.58 9.41 6.26
CA ASP A 25 9.48 10.17 7.50
C ASP A 25 8.39 9.64 8.44
N GLU A 26 7.28 9.15 7.87
CA GLU A 26 6.16 8.60 8.63
C GLU A 26 5.61 7.32 8.01
N ILE A 27 5.14 6.41 8.86
CA ILE A 27 4.50 5.16 8.45
C ILE A 27 3.04 5.20 8.86
N TRP A 28 2.14 5.02 7.90
CA TRP A 28 0.71 4.94 8.11
C TRP A 28 0.23 3.52 7.80
N GLN A 29 -0.21 2.81 8.82
CA GLN A 29 -0.79 1.48 8.68
C GLN A 29 -2.24 1.60 8.20
N ILE A 30 -2.51 1.16 6.96
CA ILE A 30 -3.82 1.26 6.31
C ILE A 30 -4.61 -0.04 6.39
N THR A 31 -4.50 -0.77 7.51
CA THR A 31 -5.16 -2.08 7.69
C THR A 31 -6.27 -2.01 8.72
N ARG A 32 -7.36 -2.71 8.44
CA ARG A 32 -8.49 -2.82 9.39
C ARG A 32 -8.17 -3.71 10.59
N GLY A 33 -7.45 -4.80 10.37
CA GLY A 33 -7.10 -5.76 11.40
C GLY A 33 -5.61 -6.10 11.41
N GLY A 34 -5.22 -6.93 12.37
CA GLY A 34 -3.82 -7.29 12.62
C GLY A 34 -3.17 -6.43 13.73
N PRO A 35 -1.95 -6.80 14.14
CA PRO A 35 -1.22 -6.07 15.18
C PRO A 35 -0.84 -4.66 14.72
N ASP A 36 -0.60 -3.76 15.68
CA ASP A 36 0.04 -2.48 15.39
C ASP A 36 1.50 -2.69 15.00
N VAL A 37 2.00 -1.83 14.11
CA VAL A 37 3.32 -1.98 13.48
C VAL A 37 4.25 -0.91 13.99
N GLY A 38 5.00 -1.21 15.05
CA GLY A 38 5.94 -0.26 15.67
C GLY A 38 5.26 1.07 15.99
N ASP A 39 5.87 2.18 15.57
CA ASP A 39 5.34 3.54 15.77
C ASP A 39 4.40 4.01 14.64
N ALA A 40 3.94 3.10 13.77
CA ALA A 40 3.07 3.46 12.66
C ALA A 40 1.71 3.99 13.16
N ALA A 41 1.28 5.12 12.58
CA ALA A 41 -0.06 5.64 12.80
C ALA A 41 -1.07 4.75 12.07
N ARG A 42 -2.09 4.24 12.77
CA ARG A 42 -3.15 3.48 12.12
C ARG A 42 -4.18 4.41 11.48
N VAL A 43 -4.31 4.36 10.16
CA VAL A 43 -5.19 5.22 9.38
C VAL A 43 -6.29 4.38 8.74
N PHE A 44 -7.41 4.27 9.45
CA PHE A 44 -8.55 3.46 9.03
C PHE A 44 -9.30 3.98 7.81
N ALA A 45 -9.15 5.26 7.46
CA ALA A 45 -9.82 5.86 6.32
C ALA A 45 -9.41 5.18 5.00
N PHE A 46 -8.14 4.77 4.87
CA PHE A 46 -7.63 4.05 3.70
C PHE A 46 -7.72 2.53 3.84
N ALA A 47 -8.34 2.03 4.91
CA ALA A 47 -8.56 0.60 5.12
C ALA A 47 -9.99 0.23 4.70
N PRO A 48 -10.23 -0.99 4.18
CA PRO A 48 -11.59 -1.45 3.91
C PRO A 48 -12.46 -1.31 5.16
N SER A 49 -13.74 -1.00 4.96
CA SER A 49 -14.71 -0.93 6.04
C SER A 49 -14.76 -2.23 6.84
N PRO A 50 -15.23 -2.22 8.08
CA PRO A 50 -15.43 -3.45 8.84
C PRO A 50 -16.30 -4.47 8.11
N ALA A 51 -17.29 -4.02 7.32
CA ALA A 51 -18.18 -4.90 6.56
C ALA A 51 -17.42 -5.56 5.39
N LEU A 52 -16.76 -4.77 4.54
CA LEU A 52 -15.99 -5.28 3.41
C LEU A 52 -14.82 -6.18 3.86
N PHE A 53 -14.15 -5.81 4.96
CA PHE A 53 -13.08 -6.63 5.53
C PHE A 53 -13.59 -7.98 6.04
N GLN A 54 -14.78 -8.03 6.64
CA GLN A 54 -15.41 -9.27 7.06
C GLN A 54 -15.87 -10.11 5.88
N GLU A 55 -16.46 -9.49 4.86
CA GLU A 55 -16.86 -10.16 3.62
C GLU A 55 -15.67 -10.86 2.97
N TYR A 56 -14.55 -10.14 2.79
CA TYR A 56 -13.31 -10.71 2.28
C TYR A 56 -12.86 -11.91 3.12
N ARG A 57 -12.80 -11.75 4.45
CA ARG A 57 -12.31 -12.80 5.34
C ARG A 57 -13.17 -14.07 5.31
N ASN A 58 -14.49 -13.92 5.24
CA ASN A 58 -15.43 -15.01 5.41
C ASN A 58 -15.71 -15.72 4.08
N HIS A 59 -15.68 -14.98 2.97
CA HIS A 59 -16.19 -15.48 1.69
C HIS A 59 -15.17 -15.52 0.56
N TRP A 60 -14.13 -14.68 0.57
CA TRP A 60 -13.23 -14.50 -0.58
C TRP A 60 -11.78 -14.91 -0.34
N ARG A 61 -11.28 -14.83 0.90
CA ARG A 61 -9.87 -15.06 1.23
C ARG A 61 -9.29 -16.37 0.71
N GLN A 62 -10.11 -17.42 0.58
CA GLN A 62 -9.70 -18.75 0.13
C GLN A 62 -10.12 -19.07 -1.31
N LYS A 63 -10.71 -18.11 -2.03
CA LYS A 63 -11.18 -18.26 -3.40
C LYS A 63 -10.19 -17.68 -4.39
N ASP A 64 -10.32 -18.09 -5.64
CA ASP A 64 -9.57 -17.50 -6.73
C ASP A 64 -9.88 -15.98 -6.80
N PRO A 65 -8.86 -15.10 -6.80
CA PRO A 65 -9.03 -13.66 -6.95
C PRO A 65 -9.88 -13.25 -8.16
N GLU A 66 -9.87 -14.00 -9.25
CA GLU A 66 -10.68 -13.69 -10.44
C GLU A 66 -12.19 -13.70 -10.15
N GLU A 67 -12.63 -14.48 -9.15
CA GLU A 67 -14.05 -14.60 -8.78
C GLU A 67 -14.57 -13.39 -8.00
N TRP A 68 -13.71 -12.71 -7.24
CA TRP A 68 -14.15 -11.73 -6.25
C TRP A 68 -13.49 -10.36 -6.36
N TRP A 69 -12.32 -10.25 -6.99
CA TRP A 69 -11.56 -9.00 -7.01
C TRP A 69 -12.36 -7.86 -7.64
N GLY A 70 -13.06 -8.11 -8.76
CA GLY A 70 -13.91 -7.10 -9.38
C GLY A 70 -15.02 -6.58 -8.46
N LEU A 71 -15.60 -7.45 -7.61
CA LEU A 71 -16.61 -7.05 -6.62
C LEU A 71 -15.99 -6.20 -5.52
N TYR A 72 -14.83 -6.64 -5.01
CA TYR A 72 -14.07 -5.94 -3.99
C TYR A 72 -13.67 -4.53 -4.46
N VAL A 73 -13.12 -4.41 -5.68
CA VAL A 73 -12.69 -3.13 -6.26
C VAL A 73 -13.85 -2.14 -6.32
N ARG A 74 -15.03 -2.57 -6.78
CA ARG A 74 -16.20 -1.69 -6.86
C ARG A 74 -16.61 -1.16 -5.49
N GLN A 75 -16.79 -2.05 -4.51
CA GLN A 75 -17.20 -1.68 -3.16
C GLN A 75 -16.16 -0.79 -2.49
N PHE A 76 -14.87 -1.14 -2.57
CA PHE A 76 -13.82 -0.35 -1.94
C PHE A 76 -13.67 1.04 -2.57
N ARG A 77 -13.85 1.18 -3.89
CA ARG A 77 -13.84 2.50 -4.54
C ARG A 77 -15.01 3.38 -4.09
N GLU A 78 -16.17 2.80 -3.76
CA GLU A 78 -17.27 3.56 -3.16
C GLU A 78 -16.89 4.05 -1.75
N GLU A 79 -16.21 3.22 -0.94
CA GLU A 79 -15.73 3.59 0.40
C GLU A 79 -14.71 4.75 0.36
N LEU A 80 -13.88 4.82 -0.69
CA LEU A 80 -12.89 5.87 -0.92
C LEU A 80 -13.50 7.26 -1.19
N HIS A 81 -14.81 7.36 -1.40
CA HIS A 81 -15.52 8.65 -1.54
C HIS A 81 -16.16 9.15 -0.23
N SER A 82 -15.85 8.52 0.90
CA SER A 82 -16.36 8.95 2.21
C SER A 82 -15.69 10.21 2.73
N GLN A 83 -16.39 10.96 3.59
CA GLN A 83 -15.85 12.16 4.24
C GLN A 83 -14.61 11.87 5.09
N GLU A 84 -14.53 10.69 5.70
CA GLU A 84 -13.35 10.26 6.48
C GLU A 84 -12.10 10.15 5.61
N VAL A 85 -12.26 9.71 4.35
CA VAL A 85 -11.19 9.64 3.36
C VAL A 85 -10.76 11.02 2.93
N GLU A 86 -11.69 11.95 2.68
CA GLU A 86 -11.36 13.34 2.37
C GLU A 86 -10.47 13.98 3.44
N ILE A 87 -10.86 13.83 4.72
CA ILE A 87 -10.08 14.35 5.85
C ILE A 87 -8.69 13.70 5.92
N ALA A 88 -8.59 12.40 5.63
CA ALA A 88 -7.31 11.70 5.60
C ALA A 88 -6.42 12.15 4.42
N VAL A 89 -7.02 12.43 3.26
CA VAL A 89 -6.34 12.98 2.09
C VAL A 89 -5.83 14.39 2.38
N GLU A 90 -6.62 15.28 2.98
CA GLU A 90 -6.17 16.62 3.38
C GLU A 90 -4.99 16.56 4.35
N LYS A 91 -5.06 15.65 5.34
CA LYS A 91 -3.94 15.41 6.25
C LYS A 91 -2.70 14.92 5.51
N LEU A 92 -2.86 13.97 4.59
CA LEU A 92 -1.76 13.43 3.80
C LEU A 92 -1.12 14.53 2.94
N HIS A 93 -1.95 15.35 2.29
CA HIS A 93 -1.51 16.49 1.49
C HIS A 93 -0.66 17.46 2.32
N ALA A 94 -1.15 17.87 3.49
CA ALA A 94 -0.41 18.76 4.38
C ALA A 94 0.96 18.18 4.81
N ARG A 95 1.07 16.85 4.98
CA ARG A 95 2.37 16.22 5.27
C ARG A 95 3.30 16.26 4.07
N VAL A 96 2.80 15.86 2.90
CA VAL A 96 3.58 15.85 1.65
C VAL A 96 4.04 17.26 1.27
N GLU A 97 3.17 18.26 1.34
CA GLU A 97 3.52 19.67 1.09
C GLU A 97 4.56 20.21 2.08
N SER A 98 4.57 19.69 3.31
CA SER A 98 5.61 20.03 4.29
C SER A 98 6.98 19.36 4.02
N GLY A 99 7.10 18.63 2.91
CA GLY A 99 8.32 17.96 2.48
C GLY A 99 8.50 16.54 3.04
N ARG A 100 7.46 15.94 3.65
CA ARG A 100 7.53 14.61 4.25
C ARG A 100 7.15 13.51 3.26
N THR A 101 7.94 12.44 3.26
CA THR A 101 7.65 11.19 2.56
C THR A 101 6.85 10.26 3.47
N ILE A 102 5.69 9.81 3.01
CA ILE A 102 4.74 9.04 3.83
C ILE A 102 4.58 7.63 3.26
N ALA A 103 4.84 6.61 4.09
CA ALA A 103 4.67 5.21 3.71
C ALA A 103 3.29 4.68 4.14
N LEU A 104 2.43 4.31 3.19
CA LEU A 104 1.16 3.63 3.42
C LEU A 104 1.37 2.11 3.35
N VAL A 105 1.19 1.42 4.48
CA VAL A 105 1.60 0.02 4.61
C VAL A 105 0.45 -0.93 4.95
N CYS A 106 0.49 -2.14 4.38
CA CYS A 106 -0.43 -3.22 4.70
C CYS A 106 0.26 -4.59 4.83
N PHE A 107 -0.45 -5.59 5.33
CA PHE A 107 0.14 -6.93 5.55
C PHE A 107 0.24 -7.81 4.29
N CYS A 108 -0.40 -7.42 3.19
CA CYS A 108 -0.32 -8.20 1.95
C CYS A 108 1.13 -8.19 1.42
N LYS A 109 1.60 -9.35 0.95
CA LYS A 109 2.92 -9.47 0.31
C LYS A 109 2.87 -8.93 -1.12
N ASP A 110 1.86 -9.38 -1.87
CA ASP A 110 1.60 -8.98 -3.25
C ASP A 110 0.65 -7.77 -3.31
N SER A 111 0.79 -6.91 -4.32
CA SER A 111 -0.11 -5.79 -4.63
C SER A 111 -1.18 -6.12 -5.65
N GLN A 112 -1.03 -7.19 -6.44
CA GLN A 112 -1.93 -7.52 -7.56
C GLN A 112 -3.41 -7.55 -7.14
N TYR A 113 -3.70 -8.12 -5.96
CA TYR A 113 -5.04 -8.19 -5.37
C TYR A 113 -5.04 -7.64 -3.95
N CYS A 114 -4.58 -6.39 -3.81
CA CYS A 114 -4.44 -5.72 -2.53
C CYS A 114 -5.13 -4.36 -2.54
N HIS A 115 -5.77 -3.98 -1.43
CA HIS A 115 -6.38 -2.66 -1.32
C HIS A 115 -5.36 -1.51 -1.42
N ARG A 116 -4.07 -1.75 -1.09
CA ARG A 116 -3.04 -0.71 -1.20
C ARG A 116 -2.84 -0.21 -2.63
N SER A 117 -3.00 -1.07 -3.65
CA SER A 117 -2.89 -0.65 -5.04
C SER A 117 -4.08 0.23 -5.44
N LEU A 118 -5.27 -0.08 -4.94
CA LEU A 118 -6.46 0.77 -5.12
C LEU A 118 -6.32 2.13 -4.42
N VAL A 119 -5.74 2.17 -3.22
CA VAL A 119 -5.41 3.44 -2.55
C VAL A 119 -4.36 4.21 -3.36
N ALA A 120 -3.34 3.54 -3.90
CA ALA A 120 -2.33 4.18 -4.74
C ALA A 120 -2.94 4.81 -5.99
N GLU A 121 -3.81 4.10 -6.71
CA GLU A 121 -4.55 4.62 -7.85
C GLU A 121 -5.38 5.85 -7.47
N PHE A 122 -6.19 5.72 -6.40
CA PHE A 122 -7.04 6.81 -5.91
C PHE A 122 -6.25 8.07 -5.55
N LEU A 123 -5.08 7.93 -4.92
CA LEU A 123 -4.23 9.06 -4.57
C LEU A 123 -3.56 9.67 -5.81
N LYS A 124 -3.14 8.85 -6.78
CA LYS A 124 -2.62 9.36 -8.07
C LYS A 124 -3.65 10.21 -8.80
N ASP A 125 -4.91 9.76 -8.82
CA ASP A 125 -6.02 10.51 -9.43
C ASP A 125 -6.26 11.86 -8.74
N ARG A 126 -5.80 12.02 -7.50
CA ARG A 126 -5.83 13.28 -6.73
C ARG A 126 -4.53 14.08 -6.78
N GLY A 127 -3.62 13.73 -7.67
CA GLY A 127 -2.39 14.48 -7.93
C GLY A 127 -1.21 14.15 -7.02
N PHE A 128 -1.30 13.10 -6.18
CA PHE A 128 -0.14 12.63 -5.44
C PHE A 128 0.83 11.88 -6.35
N ILE A 129 2.13 12.08 -6.14
CA ILE A 129 3.15 11.19 -6.69
C ILE A 129 3.21 9.98 -5.77
N VAL A 130 2.78 8.82 -6.29
CA VAL A 130 2.71 7.58 -5.51
C VAL A 130 3.56 6.48 -6.14
N GLU A 131 4.49 5.94 -5.35
CA GLU A 131 5.39 4.85 -5.74
C GLU A 131 5.06 3.58 -4.96
N GLU A 132 5.22 2.42 -5.58
CA GLU A 132 5.16 1.15 -4.85
C GLU A 132 6.56 0.69 -4.49
N HIS A 133 6.80 0.49 -3.20
CA HIS A 133 8.01 -0.16 -2.72
C HIS A 133 7.97 -1.64 -3.02
N GLN A 134 8.76 -2.06 -4.00
CA GLN A 134 8.99 -3.46 -4.27
C GLN A 134 10.02 -4.00 -3.29
N SER A 135 9.61 -4.93 -2.42
CA SER A 135 10.58 -5.82 -1.78
C SER A 135 11.38 -6.52 -2.88
N PRO A 136 12.71 -6.70 -2.74
CA PRO A 136 13.43 -7.59 -3.64
C PRO A 136 12.71 -8.93 -3.67
N ARG A 137 12.23 -9.33 -4.85
CA ARG A 137 11.77 -10.72 -5.03
C ARG A 137 12.99 -11.61 -4.77
N PRO A 138 12.87 -12.71 -4.02
CA PRO A 138 13.91 -13.72 -4.02
C PRO A 138 14.20 -14.05 -5.49
N ILE A 139 15.45 -13.89 -5.91
CA ILE A 139 15.87 -14.39 -7.22
C ILE A 139 15.59 -15.89 -7.16
N ASP A 140 14.76 -16.39 -8.07
CA ASP A 140 14.58 -17.82 -8.25
C ASP A 140 15.96 -18.40 -8.61
N SER A 141 16.61 -19.00 -7.61
CA SER A 141 17.86 -19.73 -7.76
C SER A 141 17.60 -21.04 -8.51
N GLY A 142 17.44 -20.96 -9.82
CA GLY A 142 17.48 -22.10 -10.75
C GLY A 142 17.88 -21.55 -12.10
N ILE A 143 19.06 -21.85 -12.66
CA ILE A 143 19.63 -23.17 -12.89
C ILE A 143 21.15 -23.11 -12.68
N ALA A 144 21.66 -23.87 -11.71
CA ALA A 144 23.00 -24.43 -11.78
C ALA A 144 22.89 -25.82 -12.42
N GLN A 145 23.23 -25.92 -13.71
CA GLN A 145 23.72 -27.17 -14.29
C GLN A 145 25.04 -26.86 -14.99
N VAL A 146 26.10 -26.88 -14.19
CA VAL A 146 27.43 -27.20 -14.73
C VAL A 146 27.44 -28.71 -14.90
N THR A 147 27.18 -29.18 -16.11
CA THR A 147 27.50 -30.55 -16.49
C THR A 147 28.99 -30.59 -16.82
N MET A 148 29.79 -31.11 -15.89
CA MET A 148 31.13 -31.62 -16.16
C MET A 148 31.09 -33.15 -16.05
N PHE A 149 32.01 -33.82 -16.75
CA PHE A 149 32.22 -35.27 -16.91
C PHE A 149 31.38 -35.92 -18.02
N VAL A 150 31.94 -36.61 -19.03
CA VAL A 150 33.28 -37.19 -19.23
C VAL A 150 33.68 -37.13 -20.70
#